data_AF-A0A081DBB9-F1
#
_entry.id   AF-A0A081DBB9-F1
#
_cell.length_a   1.000
_cell.length_b   1.000
_cell.length_c   1.000
_cell.angle_alpha   90.00
_cell.angle_beta   90.00
_cell.angle_gamma   90.00
#
_symmetry.space_group_name_H-M   'P 1'
#
loop_
_entity.id
_entity.type
_entity.pdbx_description
1 polymer ?
#
loop_
_entity_poly.entity_id
_entity_poly.type
_entity_poly.pdbx_seq_one_letter_code
_entity_poly.pdbx_strand_id
1 'polypeptide(L)'
;MSSCKNTDTSATDENIIVKAVEVELDKKLDSIHQLKQFHGIGVSIVNKKGPVFQEGYGYLDRKIRADYTENTIQNIASISKVILGLTLAKAVEDGHIKLDDDINNYLDFNVRNPQYPDDPILVRHLTSHTSSILDGDYYDLSYINLEDDAVDNPKIDQEELAYFHSQKTAPCLEAYLKEGLQTVDSTQTSYIFHQFAPGTAYSYSNIGAGLTALIIEKATKTSFKGYSKKHIIDPLGLKNTSWNVADLDSRQRSTLYSTLDCVILCID
;
A
#
# COMPACT_ATOMS: atom_id res chain seq x y z
N MET A 1 8.89 63.37 4.19
CA MET A 1 9.04 61.98 3.69
C MET A 1 8.30 61.09 4.67
N SER A 2 7.07 60.69 4.33
CA SER A 2 6.20 59.91 5.24
C SER A 2 6.51 58.43 5.07
N SER A 3 6.80 57.78 6.19
CA SER A 3 7.13 56.35 6.29
C SER A 3 5.84 55.52 6.23
N CYS A 4 5.59 54.84 5.12
CA CYS A 4 4.57 53.80 5.06
C CYS A 4 5.04 52.57 5.85
N LYS A 5 4.57 52.43 7.09
CA LYS A 5 4.52 51.14 7.79
C LYS A 5 3.42 50.32 7.12
N ASN A 6 3.79 49.38 6.26
CA ASN A 6 2.90 48.27 5.94
C ASN A 6 2.75 47.42 7.21
N THR A 7 1.65 47.59 7.92
CA THR A 7 1.19 46.62 8.91
C THR A 7 0.68 45.41 8.13
N ASP A 8 1.38 44.30 8.29
CA ASP A 8 1.12 42.99 7.69
C ASP A 8 -0.19 42.39 8.25
N THR A 9 -1.34 42.87 7.75
CA THR A 9 -2.67 42.41 8.19
C THR A 9 -3.04 41.05 7.57
N SER A 10 -2.46 40.68 6.42
CA SER A 10 -2.78 39.44 5.70
C SER A 10 -2.38 38.15 6.43
N ALA A 11 -1.28 38.17 7.18
CA ALA A 11 -0.82 37.00 7.92
C ALA A 11 -1.71 36.69 9.15
N THR A 12 -2.28 37.73 9.76
CA THR A 12 -3.23 37.61 10.88
C THR A 12 -4.55 37.00 10.44
N ASP A 13 -5.09 37.43 9.31
CA ASP A 13 -6.37 36.93 8.79
C ASP A 13 -6.28 35.46 8.35
N GLU A 14 -5.17 35.08 7.69
CA GLU A 14 -4.93 33.69 7.28
C GLU A 14 -4.81 32.75 8.50
N ASN A 15 -4.10 33.16 9.56
CA ASN A 15 -3.98 32.39 10.80
C ASN A 15 -5.31 32.25 11.56
N ILE A 16 -6.17 33.27 11.52
CA ILE A 16 -7.50 33.22 12.13
C ILE A 16 -8.40 32.23 11.37
N ILE A 17 -8.35 32.26 10.04
CA ILE A 17 -9.12 31.33 9.19
C ILE A 17 -8.65 29.89 9.42
N VAL A 18 -7.33 29.64 9.43
CA VAL A 18 -6.76 28.31 9.67
C VAL A 18 -7.22 27.76 11.03
N LYS A 19 -7.12 28.55 12.10
CA LYS A 19 -7.65 28.14 13.43
C LYS A 19 -9.14 27.87 13.44
N ALA A 20 -9.94 28.67 12.74
CA ALA A 20 -11.38 28.45 12.67
C ALA A 20 -11.71 27.13 11.95
N VAL A 21 -10.98 26.82 10.87
CA VAL A 21 -11.11 25.56 10.13
C VAL A 21 -10.67 24.37 10.98
N GLU A 22 -9.56 24.47 11.71
CA GLU A 22 -9.10 23.43 12.65
C GLU A 22 -10.17 23.11 13.69
N VAL A 23 -10.75 24.13 14.34
CA VAL A 23 -11.80 23.96 15.35
C VAL A 23 -13.08 23.36 14.76
N GLU A 24 -13.48 23.77 13.56
CA GLU A 24 -14.66 23.21 12.91
C GLU A 24 -14.44 21.74 12.48
N LEU A 25 -13.26 21.43 11.95
CA LEU A 25 -12.89 20.08 11.56
C LEU A 25 -12.85 19.15 12.77
N ASP A 26 -12.20 19.58 13.85
CA ASP A 26 -12.10 18.82 15.09
C ASP A 26 -13.48 18.43 15.64
N LYS A 27 -14.38 19.42 15.76
CA LYS A 27 -15.77 19.18 16.20
C LYS A 27 -16.52 18.21 15.31
N LYS A 28 -16.32 18.27 13.99
CA LYS A 28 -16.98 17.36 13.04
C LYS A 28 -16.44 15.94 13.17
N LEU A 29 -15.13 15.77 13.28
CA LEU A 29 -14.49 14.46 13.44
C LEU A 29 -14.87 13.81 14.78
N ASP A 30 -14.89 14.58 15.86
CA ASP A 30 -15.39 14.13 17.16
C ASP A 30 -16.87 13.73 17.09
N SER A 31 -17.71 14.54 16.43
CA SER A 31 -19.12 14.20 16.23
C SER A 31 -19.32 12.89 15.45
N ILE A 32 -18.54 12.67 14.38
CA ILE A 32 -18.57 11.43 13.60
C ILE A 32 -18.11 10.23 14.44
N HIS A 33 -17.08 10.41 15.28
CA HIS A 33 -16.65 9.40 16.23
C HIS A 33 -17.75 9.04 17.23
N GLN A 34 -18.42 10.05 17.81
CA GLN A 34 -19.54 9.85 18.75
C GLN A 34 -20.71 9.10 18.11
N LEU A 35 -20.93 9.28 16.80
CA LEU A 35 -21.88 8.51 15.99
C LEU A 35 -21.41 7.07 15.67
N LYS A 36 -20.24 6.67 16.16
CA LYS A 36 -19.63 5.33 16.01
C LYS A 36 -19.42 4.91 14.55
N GLN A 37 -19.17 5.87 13.65
CA GLN A 37 -18.93 5.56 12.24
C GLN A 37 -17.53 5.00 11.96
N PHE A 38 -16.59 5.16 12.90
CA PHE A 38 -15.28 4.50 12.88
C PHE A 38 -14.81 4.18 14.30
N HIS A 39 -13.90 3.22 14.41
CA HIS A 39 -13.30 2.83 15.68
C HIS A 39 -12.12 3.72 16.09
N GLY A 40 -11.25 4.02 15.13
CA GLY A 40 -10.14 4.95 15.31
C GLY A 40 -9.63 5.48 13.97
N ILE A 41 -9.15 6.72 13.96
CA ILE A 41 -8.56 7.37 12.78
C ILE A 41 -7.53 8.42 13.20
N GLY A 42 -6.43 8.50 12.45
CA GLY A 42 -5.50 9.62 12.50
C GLY A 42 -5.73 10.55 11.31
N VAL A 43 -5.75 11.85 11.55
CA VAL A 43 -5.95 12.88 10.51
C VAL A 43 -4.78 13.85 10.54
N SER A 44 -4.15 14.04 9.38
CA SER A 44 -3.13 15.07 9.20
C SER A 44 -3.43 15.94 7.99
N ILE A 45 -3.38 17.26 8.19
CA ILE A 45 -3.44 18.26 7.13
C ILE A 45 -2.11 18.98 7.09
N VAL A 46 -1.50 19.03 5.91
CA VAL A 46 -0.17 19.59 5.69
C VAL A 46 -0.26 20.67 4.61
N ASN A 47 0.44 21.77 4.81
CA ASN A 47 0.65 22.80 3.79
C ASN A 47 2.15 23.02 3.54
N LYS A 48 2.49 24.01 2.72
CA LYS A 48 3.88 24.35 2.38
C LYS A 48 4.79 24.69 3.57
N LYS A 49 4.23 25.09 4.72
CA LYS A 49 4.96 25.43 5.96
C LYS A 49 5.09 24.22 6.90
N GLY A 50 4.34 23.15 6.68
CA GLY A 50 4.31 21.96 7.53
C GLY A 50 2.89 21.53 7.89
N PRO A 51 2.75 20.63 8.88
CA PRO A 51 1.46 20.23 9.41
C PRO A 51 0.73 21.43 10.01
N VAL A 52 -0.56 21.57 9.67
CA VAL A 52 -1.47 22.55 10.28
C VAL A 52 -2.47 21.88 11.21
N PHE A 53 -2.73 20.59 11.02
CA PHE A 53 -3.63 19.83 11.87
C PHE A 53 -3.13 18.39 11.96
N GLN A 54 -3.07 17.85 13.18
CA GLN A 54 -2.68 16.47 13.45
C GLN A 54 -3.43 16.01 14.69
N GLU A 55 -4.43 15.17 14.51
CA GLU A 55 -5.25 14.66 15.61
C GLU A 55 -5.60 13.20 15.39
N GLY A 56 -5.80 12.49 16.49
CA GLY A 56 -6.34 11.13 16.51
C GLY A 56 -7.70 11.10 17.18
N TYR A 57 -8.60 10.27 16.65
CA TYR A 57 -9.96 10.11 17.18
C TYR A 57 -10.25 8.65 17.43
N GLY A 58 -10.94 8.36 18.52
CA GLY A 58 -11.33 7.00 18.89
C GLY A 58 -10.21 6.19 19.50
N TYR A 59 -10.20 4.88 19.26
CA TYR A 59 -9.34 3.94 19.96
C TYR A 59 -8.43 3.17 19.01
N LEU A 60 -7.15 3.07 19.34
CA LEU A 60 -6.23 2.13 18.70
C LEU A 60 -6.61 0.68 19.05
N ASP A 61 -7.03 0.44 20.31
CA ASP A 61 -7.53 -0.85 20.81
C ASP A 61 -8.74 -0.63 21.74
N ARG A 62 -9.91 -1.17 21.38
CA ARG A 62 -11.17 -1.04 22.12
C ARG A 62 -11.22 -1.84 23.42
N LYS A 63 -10.49 -2.96 23.50
CA LYS A 63 -10.48 -3.84 24.68
C LYS A 63 -9.76 -3.14 25.83
N ILE A 64 -8.62 -2.51 25.54
CA ILE A 64 -7.85 -1.76 26.54
C ILE A 64 -8.16 -0.26 26.55
N ARG A 65 -8.99 0.21 25.59
CA ARG A 65 -9.40 1.62 25.41
C ARG A 65 -8.20 2.57 25.30
N ALA A 66 -7.17 2.15 24.58
CA ALA A 66 -6.04 2.99 24.26
C ALA A 66 -6.42 3.95 23.11
N ASP A 67 -6.10 5.23 23.26
CA ASP A 67 -6.52 6.28 22.34
C ASP A 67 -5.81 6.17 20.99
N TYR A 68 -6.54 6.43 19.91
CA TYR A 68 -5.93 6.63 18.60
C TYR A 68 -5.25 7.99 18.56
N THR A 69 -4.02 8.07 18.07
CA THR A 69 -3.22 9.31 18.02
C THR A 69 -2.62 9.50 16.64
N GLU A 70 -2.03 10.67 16.39
CA GLU A 70 -1.24 10.96 15.20
C GLU A 70 0.01 10.06 15.06
N ASN A 71 0.42 9.38 16.14
CA ASN A 71 1.53 8.44 16.15
C ASN A 71 1.08 6.97 16.03
N THR A 72 -0.23 6.71 15.94
CA THR A 72 -0.74 5.35 15.80
C THR A 72 -0.35 4.78 14.44
N ILE A 73 0.25 3.59 14.46
CA ILE A 73 0.73 2.87 13.28
C ILE A 73 -0.40 2.00 12.74
N GLN A 74 -0.72 2.16 11.47
CA GLN A 74 -1.76 1.38 10.78
C GLN A 74 -1.27 0.84 9.45
N ASN A 75 -1.92 -0.23 8.99
CA ASN A 75 -1.77 -0.68 7.62
C ASN A 75 -2.37 0.39 6.68
N ILE A 76 -1.62 0.80 5.66
CA ILE A 76 -2.03 1.84 4.71
C ILE A 76 -2.49 1.28 3.35
N ALA A 77 -2.51 -0.05 3.22
CA ALA A 77 -2.94 -0.77 2.03
C ALA A 77 -2.30 -0.19 0.74
N SER A 78 -3.11 0.08 -0.28
CA SER A 78 -2.65 0.53 -1.61
C SER A 78 -1.91 1.87 -1.64
N ILE A 79 -1.94 2.66 -0.56
CA ILE A 79 -1.08 3.86 -0.44
C ILE A 79 0.40 3.45 -0.52
N SER A 80 0.74 2.23 -0.10
CA SER A 80 2.10 1.66 -0.20
C SER A 80 2.67 1.69 -1.62
N LYS A 81 1.82 1.71 -2.67
CA LYS A 81 2.27 1.81 -4.07
C LYS A 81 2.96 3.14 -4.38
N VAL A 82 2.71 4.19 -3.59
CA VAL A 82 3.46 5.46 -3.70
C VAL A 82 4.93 5.24 -3.33
N ILE A 83 5.21 4.51 -2.24
CA ILE A 83 6.59 4.17 -1.85
C ILE A 83 7.23 3.24 -2.88
N LEU A 84 6.48 2.26 -3.39
CA LEU A 84 6.94 1.38 -4.48
C LEU A 84 7.34 2.20 -5.72
N GLY A 85 6.48 3.13 -6.16
CA GLY A 85 6.75 3.98 -7.32
C GLY A 85 7.96 4.89 -7.12
N LEU A 86 8.12 5.50 -5.94
CA LEU A 86 9.32 6.26 -5.58
C LEU A 86 10.58 5.38 -5.58
N THR A 87 10.47 4.17 -5.06
CA THR A 87 11.58 3.21 -5.03
C THR A 87 11.98 2.78 -6.45
N LEU A 88 11.01 2.54 -7.34
CA LEU A 88 11.29 2.29 -8.75
C LEU A 88 11.95 3.50 -9.41
N ALA A 89 11.42 4.71 -9.20
CA ALA A 89 12.00 5.93 -9.75
C ALA A 89 13.45 6.11 -9.31
N LYS A 90 13.76 5.79 -8.05
CA LYS A 90 15.14 5.78 -7.55
C LYS A 90 16.00 4.73 -8.23
N ALA A 91 15.51 3.50 -8.42
CA ALA A 91 16.24 2.45 -9.12
C ALA A 91 16.50 2.81 -10.60
N VAL A 92 15.57 3.54 -11.24
CA VAL A 92 15.76 4.12 -12.58
C VAL A 92 16.83 5.22 -12.56
N GLU A 93 16.77 6.14 -11.61
CA GLU A 93 17.77 7.21 -11.44
C GLU A 93 19.19 6.64 -11.22
N ASP A 94 19.31 5.58 -10.42
CA ASP A 94 20.58 4.88 -10.16
C ASP A 94 21.08 4.04 -11.36
N GLY A 95 20.30 3.99 -12.45
CA GLY A 95 20.67 3.27 -13.67
C GLY A 95 20.50 1.76 -13.59
N HIS A 96 19.83 1.24 -12.54
CA HIS A 96 19.55 -0.19 -12.40
C HIS A 96 18.44 -0.66 -13.32
N ILE A 97 17.46 0.22 -13.62
CA ILE A 97 16.26 -0.12 -14.39
C ILE A 97 15.99 0.93 -15.46
N LYS A 98 15.47 0.52 -16.62
CA LYS A 98 14.82 1.44 -17.56
C LYS A 98 13.34 1.12 -17.68
N LEU A 99 12.53 2.16 -17.80
CA LEU A 99 11.07 2.03 -17.89
C LEU A 99 10.60 1.32 -19.17
N ASP A 100 11.40 1.39 -20.24
CA ASP A 100 11.15 0.73 -21.53
C ASP A 100 11.79 -0.65 -21.66
N ASP A 101 12.42 -1.16 -20.59
CA ASP A 101 12.92 -2.52 -20.62
C ASP A 101 11.76 -3.50 -20.48
N ASP A 102 11.89 -4.60 -21.19
CA ASP A 102 11.09 -5.80 -20.97
C ASP A 102 11.34 -6.32 -19.55
N ILE A 103 10.25 -6.62 -18.83
CA ILE A 103 10.33 -7.15 -17.46
C ILE A 103 11.14 -8.46 -17.39
N ASN A 104 11.15 -9.26 -18.46
CA ASN A 104 11.86 -10.54 -18.50
C ASN A 104 13.38 -10.38 -18.56
N ASN A 105 13.89 -9.16 -18.78
CA ASN A 105 15.33 -8.88 -18.64
C ASN A 105 15.79 -8.96 -17.18
N TYR A 106 14.87 -8.90 -16.22
CA TYR A 106 15.15 -8.88 -14.78
C TYR A 106 14.75 -10.16 -14.05
N LEU A 107 13.91 -10.99 -14.67
CA LEU A 107 13.32 -12.18 -14.05
C LEU A 107 14.03 -13.46 -14.53
N ASP A 108 14.07 -14.48 -13.68
CA ASP A 108 14.55 -15.83 -14.01
C ASP A 108 13.42 -16.74 -14.55
N PHE A 109 12.22 -16.19 -14.72
CA PHE A 109 11.07 -16.83 -15.33
C PHE A 109 10.44 -15.89 -16.36
N ASN A 110 9.78 -16.47 -17.37
CA ASN A 110 9.19 -15.73 -18.47
C ASN A 110 7.74 -15.35 -18.15
N VAL A 111 7.45 -14.05 -18.15
CA VAL A 111 6.11 -13.50 -18.01
C VAL A 111 5.68 -12.88 -19.35
N ARG A 112 4.65 -13.48 -19.95
CA ARG A 112 4.00 -12.99 -21.17
C ARG A 112 2.51 -13.23 -21.04
N ASN A 113 1.72 -12.32 -21.61
CA ASN A 113 0.33 -12.62 -21.86
C ASN A 113 0.27 -13.70 -22.95
N PRO A 114 -0.29 -14.90 -22.70
CA PRO A 114 -0.28 -15.99 -23.69
C PRO A 114 -1.03 -15.67 -24.99
N GLN A 115 -1.89 -14.66 -25.00
CA GLN A 115 -2.57 -14.20 -26.22
C GLN A 115 -1.73 -13.23 -27.05
N TYR A 116 -0.71 -12.63 -26.43
CA TYR A 116 0.22 -11.68 -27.03
C TYR A 116 1.66 -12.11 -26.70
N PRO A 117 2.09 -13.32 -27.10
CA PRO A 117 3.36 -13.90 -26.67
C PRO A 117 4.59 -13.11 -27.15
N ASP A 118 4.44 -12.39 -28.26
CA ASP A 118 5.50 -11.58 -28.89
C ASP A 118 5.51 -10.13 -28.36
N ASP A 119 4.47 -9.69 -27.65
CA ASP A 119 4.39 -8.33 -27.11
C ASP A 119 5.02 -8.27 -25.71
N PRO A 120 6.07 -7.46 -25.51
CA PRO A 120 6.71 -7.36 -24.22
C PRO A 120 5.83 -6.63 -23.21
N ILE A 121 5.85 -7.10 -21.97
CA ILE A 121 5.39 -6.29 -20.83
C ILE A 121 6.57 -5.43 -20.40
N LEU A 122 6.44 -4.10 -20.51
CA LEU A 122 7.48 -3.16 -20.11
C LEU A 122 7.36 -2.82 -18.62
N VAL A 123 8.47 -2.43 -17.99
CA VAL A 123 8.47 -1.99 -16.59
C VAL A 123 7.44 -0.88 -16.34
N ARG A 124 7.34 0.11 -17.26
CA ARG A 124 6.33 1.18 -17.15
C ARG A 124 4.90 0.65 -17.07
N HIS A 125 4.59 -0.43 -17.79
CA HIS A 125 3.24 -1.00 -17.85
C HIS A 125 2.80 -1.54 -16.49
N LEU A 126 3.73 -2.03 -15.67
CA LEU A 126 3.40 -2.50 -14.31
C LEU A 126 2.93 -1.34 -13.43
N THR A 127 3.66 -0.23 -13.44
CA THR A 127 3.35 0.93 -12.59
C THR A 127 2.22 1.82 -13.12
N SER A 128 1.93 1.78 -14.42
CA SER A 128 0.79 2.47 -15.01
C SER A 128 -0.48 1.61 -15.03
N HIS A 129 -0.44 0.39 -14.49
CA HIS A 129 -1.57 -0.54 -14.51
C HIS A 129 -2.05 -0.84 -15.94
N THR A 130 -1.13 -1.00 -16.88
CA THR A 130 -1.44 -1.32 -18.28
C THR A 130 -0.74 -2.59 -18.76
N SER A 131 -0.27 -3.45 -17.86
CA SER A 131 0.51 -4.65 -18.20
C SER A 131 -0.32 -5.77 -18.83
N SER A 132 -1.64 -5.65 -18.83
CA SER A 132 -2.61 -6.75 -19.07
C SER A 132 -2.59 -7.85 -18.00
N ILE A 133 -1.82 -7.72 -16.92
CA ILE A 133 -1.90 -8.62 -15.76
C ILE A 133 -3.17 -8.29 -14.97
N LEU A 134 -3.95 -9.32 -14.67
CA LEU A 134 -5.17 -9.28 -13.88
C LEU A 134 -4.89 -9.90 -12.52
N ASP A 135 -5.43 -9.32 -11.45
CA ASP A 135 -5.34 -9.91 -10.12
C ASP A 135 -6.15 -11.22 -10.01
N GLY A 136 -7.41 -11.20 -10.48
CA GLY A 136 -8.26 -12.39 -10.62
C GLY A 136 -8.40 -13.17 -9.31
N ASP A 137 -8.89 -14.41 -9.42
CA ASP A 137 -9.02 -15.30 -8.26
C ASP A 137 -7.64 -15.66 -7.67
N TYR A 138 -6.57 -15.58 -8.45
CA TYR A 138 -5.21 -15.87 -8.01
C TYR A 138 -4.70 -14.91 -6.94
N TYR A 139 -5.05 -13.64 -7.03
CA TYR A 139 -4.67 -12.66 -6.04
C TYR A 139 -5.38 -12.87 -4.70
N ASP A 140 -6.63 -13.33 -4.72
CA ASP A 140 -7.40 -13.61 -3.52
C ASP A 140 -6.82 -14.80 -2.73
N LEU A 141 -6.13 -15.74 -3.40
CA LEU A 141 -5.34 -16.81 -2.76
C LEU A 141 -4.17 -16.31 -1.90
N SER A 142 -3.76 -15.06 -2.09
CA SER A 142 -2.59 -14.49 -1.41
C SER A 142 -2.95 -13.68 -0.18
N TYR A 143 -4.24 -13.40 0.08
CA TYR A 143 -4.62 -12.25 0.91
C TYR A 143 -4.69 -12.54 2.42
N ILE A 144 -4.79 -13.81 2.86
CA ILE A 144 -4.92 -14.12 4.30
C ILE A 144 -4.18 -15.41 4.70
N ASN A 145 -3.20 -15.30 5.60
CA ASN A 145 -2.76 -16.41 6.45
C ASN A 145 -3.68 -16.45 7.67
N LEU A 146 -4.58 -17.41 7.68
CA LEU A 146 -5.43 -17.65 8.84
C LEU A 146 -4.69 -18.48 9.89
N GLU A 147 -4.92 -18.21 11.18
CA GLU A 147 -4.54 -19.16 12.23
C GLU A 147 -5.25 -20.51 12.00
N ASP A 148 -4.66 -21.61 12.47
CA ASP A 148 -5.15 -22.97 12.24
C ASP A 148 -6.61 -23.20 12.67
N ASP A 149 -7.13 -22.38 13.59
CA ASP A 149 -8.50 -22.46 14.14
C ASP A 149 -9.49 -21.48 13.50
N ALA A 150 -9.06 -20.61 12.56
CA ALA A 150 -9.93 -19.58 12.00
C ALA A 150 -11.09 -20.16 11.16
N VAL A 151 -10.88 -21.33 10.54
CA VAL A 151 -11.92 -22.03 9.77
C VAL A 151 -13.05 -22.52 10.67
N ASP A 152 -12.72 -22.90 11.91
CA ASP A 152 -13.65 -23.42 12.92
C ASP A 152 -14.15 -22.34 13.89
N ASN A 153 -13.67 -21.09 13.75
CA ASN A 153 -14.01 -20.01 14.66
C ASN A 153 -15.43 -19.49 14.36
N PRO A 154 -16.43 -19.72 15.24
CA PRO A 154 -17.82 -19.34 14.99
C PRO A 154 -18.06 -17.82 15.01
N LYS A 155 -17.02 -17.02 15.30
CA LYS A 155 -17.06 -15.56 15.22
C LYS A 155 -16.71 -15.02 13.84
N ILE A 156 -16.21 -15.88 12.95
CA ILE A 156 -15.83 -15.53 11.60
C ILE A 156 -17.01 -15.82 10.67
N ASP A 157 -17.40 -14.83 9.86
CA ASP A 157 -18.44 -14.96 8.85
C ASP A 157 -17.99 -15.95 7.76
N GLN A 158 -18.82 -16.96 7.47
CA GLN A 158 -18.49 -17.99 6.48
C GLN A 158 -18.54 -17.49 5.04
N GLU A 159 -19.34 -16.45 4.73
CA GLU A 159 -19.34 -15.81 3.41
C GLU A 159 -18.06 -14.99 3.19
N GLU A 160 -17.54 -14.34 4.24
CA GLU A 160 -16.26 -13.62 4.18
C GLU A 160 -15.04 -14.57 4.19
N LEU A 161 -15.09 -15.71 4.91
CA LEU A 161 -14.09 -16.79 4.77
C LEU A 161 -14.04 -17.35 3.35
N ALA A 162 -15.20 -17.54 2.73
CA ALA A 162 -15.29 -18.07 1.37
C ALA A 162 -14.72 -17.08 0.33
N TYR A 163 -14.72 -15.78 0.64
CA TYR A 163 -14.11 -14.75 -0.19
C TYR A 163 -12.57 -14.77 -0.12
N PHE A 164 -11.99 -15.11 1.04
CA PHE A 164 -10.55 -15.15 1.23
C PHE A 164 -10.00 -16.56 1.26
N HIS A 165 -9.31 -16.94 0.20
CA HIS A 165 -8.66 -18.24 0.11
C HIS A 165 -7.40 -18.28 0.98
N SER A 166 -7.54 -18.83 2.19
CA SER A 166 -6.42 -18.88 3.12
C SER A 166 -5.41 -19.97 2.77
N GLN A 167 -4.12 -19.63 2.86
CA GLN A 167 -3.04 -20.60 2.82
C GLN A 167 -2.39 -20.71 4.19
N LYS A 168 -2.00 -21.93 4.60
CA LYS A 168 -1.30 -22.17 5.88
C LYS A 168 0.15 -21.72 5.86
N THR A 169 0.73 -21.54 4.67
CA THR A 169 2.10 -21.12 4.46
C THR A 169 2.13 -20.12 3.31
N ALA A 170 2.65 -18.91 3.55
CA ALA A 170 2.86 -17.94 2.48
C ALA A 170 4.15 -18.30 1.72
N PRO A 171 4.10 -18.58 0.40
CA PRO A 171 5.31 -18.69 -0.40
C PRO A 171 6.07 -17.35 -0.41
N CYS A 172 7.39 -17.38 -0.59
CA CYS A 172 8.13 -16.15 -0.84
C CYS A 172 7.60 -15.48 -2.13
N LEU A 173 7.66 -14.15 -2.20
CA LEU A 173 7.03 -13.36 -3.27
C LEU A 173 7.36 -13.87 -4.68
N GLU A 174 8.62 -14.27 -4.91
CA GLU A 174 9.07 -14.81 -6.20
C GLU A 174 8.40 -16.15 -6.54
N ALA A 175 8.30 -17.07 -5.58
CA ALA A 175 7.65 -18.35 -5.78
C ALA A 175 6.16 -18.18 -6.07
N TYR A 176 5.49 -17.28 -5.31
CA TYR A 176 4.11 -16.87 -5.57
C TYR A 176 3.96 -16.36 -7.01
N LEU A 177 4.67 -15.30 -7.38
CA LEU A 177 4.54 -14.69 -8.71
C LEU A 177 4.85 -15.69 -9.83
N LYS A 178 5.87 -16.54 -9.65
CA LYS A 178 6.24 -17.58 -10.62
C LYS A 178 5.13 -18.62 -10.79
N GLU A 179 4.54 -19.09 -9.70
CA GLU A 179 3.44 -20.04 -9.75
C GLU A 179 2.24 -19.47 -10.51
N GLY A 180 1.75 -18.28 -10.13
CA GLY A 180 0.58 -17.68 -10.78
C GLY A 180 0.81 -17.32 -12.24
N LEU A 181 1.96 -16.70 -12.55
CA LEU A 181 2.22 -16.15 -13.88
C LEU A 181 2.70 -17.20 -14.90
N GLN A 182 3.10 -18.40 -14.45
CA GLN A 182 3.55 -19.48 -15.35
C GLN A 182 2.58 -20.66 -15.48
N THR A 183 1.63 -20.85 -14.56
CA THR A 183 0.71 -22.01 -14.57
C THR A 183 -0.38 -21.94 -15.63
N VAL A 184 -0.46 -20.85 -16.39
CA VAL A 184 -1.58 -20.56 -17.29
C VAL A 184 -1.23 -20.92 -18.73
N ASP A 185 -1.98 -21.87 -19.32
CA ASP A 185 -1.98 -22.09 -20.77
C ASP A 185 -2.88 -21.08 -21.49
N SER A 186 -2.82 -21.03 -22.83
CA SER A 186 -3.60 -20.06 -23.64
C SER A 186 -5.12 -20.16 -23.43
N THR A 187 -5.64 -21.28 -22.90
CA THR A 187 -7.06 -21.54 -22.68
C THR A 187 -7.57 -21.04 -21.32
N GLN A 188 -6.67 -20.78 -20.37
CA GLN A 188 -6.99 -20.27 -19.03
C GLN A 188 -6.53 -18.82 -18.81
N THR A 189 -6.21 -18.10 -19.88
CA THR A 189 -5.64 -16.74 -19.86
C THR A 189 -6.39 -15.76 -18.96
N SER A 190 -7.73 -15.82 -18.92
CA SER A 190 -8.57 -14.95 -18.08
C SER A 190 -8.36 -15.11 -16.57
N TYR A 191 -7.57 -16.09 -16.12
CA TYR A 191 -7.24 -16.30 -14.72
C TYR A 191 -6.28 -15.24 -14.15
N ILE A 192 -5.30 -14.80 -14.96
CA ILE A 192 -4.25 -13.85 -14.51
C ILE A 192 -3.85 -12.83 -15.59
N PHE A 193 -4.43 -12.92 -16.79
CA PHE A 193 -4.23 -11.97 -17.88
C PHE A 193 -5.56 -11.51 -18.49
N HIS A 194 -5.61 -10.23 -18.83
CA HIS A 194 -6.67 -9.66 -19.66
C HIS A 194 -6.49 -10.01 -21.14
N GLN A 195 -7.58 -9.82 -21.88
CA GLN A 195 -7.64 -10.12 -23.32
C GLN A 195 -7.08 -9.00 -24.21
N PHE A 196 -6.68 -7.87 -23.64
CA PHE A 196 -6.07 -6.75 -24.36
C PHE A 196 -4.54 -6.83 -24.28
N ALA A 197 -3.87 -6.27 -25.29
CA ALA A 197 -2.40 -6.27 -25.36
C ALA A 197 -1.77 -5.41 -24.25
N PRO A 198 -0.56 -5.74 -23.78
CA PRO A 198 0.19 -4.88 -22.87
C PRO A 198 0.33 -3.45 -23.43
N GLY A 199 0.07 -2.45 -22.58
CA GLY A 199 0.18 -1.03 -22.90
C GLY A 199 -1.09 -0.40 -23.49
N THR A 200 -2.12 -1.17 -23.85
CA THR A 200 -3.28 -0.61 -24.59
C THR A 200 -4.48 -0.24 -23.74
N ALA A 201 -4.60 -0.77 -22.52
CA ALA A 201 -5.71 -0.46 -21.62
C ALA A 201 -5.28 -0.48 -20.15
N TYR A 202 -5.99 0.31 -19.33
CA TYR A 202 -5.80 0.34 -17.89
C TYR A 202 -6.60 -0.77 -17.21
N SER A 203 -5.95 -1.52 -16.33
CA SER A 203 -6.58 -2.40 -15.34
C SER A 203 -5.71 -2.46 -14.09
N TYR A 204 -6.29 -2.11 -12.95
CA TYR A 204 -5.59 -2.11 -11.67
C TYR A 204 -5.08 -3.52 -11.35
N SER A 205 -3.82 -3.60 -10.91
CA SER A 205 -3.20 -4.88 -10.54
C SER A 205 -2.21 -4.74 -9.40
N ASN A 206 -2.44 -5.52 -8.35
CA ASN A 206 -1.53 -5.76 -7.25
C ASN A 206 -0.45 -6.76 -7.62
N ILE A 207 -0.74 -7.77 -8.44
CA ILE A 207 0.27 -8.71 -8.96
C ILE A 207 1.34 -7.95 -9.75
N GLY A 208 0.93 -6.99 -10.60
CA GLY A 208 1.86 -6.10 -11.30
C GLY A 208 2.72 -5.25 -10.35
N ALA A 209 2.17 -4.81 -9.21
CA ALA A 209 2.91 -4.10 -8.18
C ALA A 209 3.92 -5.02 -7.45
N GLY A 210 3.53 -6.26 -7.12
CA GLY A 210 4.43 -7.27 -6.58
C GLY A 210 5.58 -7.59 -7.52
N LEU A 211 5.28 -7.71 -8.82
CA LEU A 211 6.29 -7.93 -9.85
C LEU A 211 7.26 -6.74 -9.97
N THR A 212 6.76 -5.51 -9.82
CA THR A 212 7.61 -4.31 -9.77
C THR A 212 8.59 -4.38 -8.60
N ALA A 213 8.13 -4.79 -7.41
CA ALA A 213 9.01 -4.96 -6.25
C ALA A 213 10.09 -6.01 -6.53
N LEU A 214 9.72 -7.18 -7.05
CA LEU A 214 10.66 -8.24 -7.41
C LEU A 214 11.71 -7.77 -8.44
N ILE A 215 11.29 -7.04 -9.47
CA ILE A 215 12.21 -6.47 -10.48
C ILE A 215 13.23 -5.53 -9.82
N ILE A 216 12.81 -4.68 -8.88
CA ILE A 216 13.72 -3.83 -8.11
C ILE A 216 14.72 -4.70 -7.33
N GLU A 217 14.27 -5.80 -6.72
CA GLU A 217 15.18 -6.69 -5.97
C GLU A 217 16.26 -7.29 -6.88
N LYS A 218 15.83 -7.84 -8.02
CA LYS A 218 16.71 -8.50 -8.98
C LYS A 218 17.69 -7.51 -9.61
N ALA A 219 17.22 -6.32 -10.00
CA ALA A 219 18.05 -5.30 -10.62
C ALA A 219 19.09 -4.69 -9.67
N THR A 220 18.69 -4.46 -8.41
CA THR A 220 19.56 -3.83 -7.40
C THR A 220 20.43 -4.83 -6.63
N LYS A 221 20.09 -6.13 -6.70
CA LYS A 221 20.70 -7.22 -5.90
C LYS A 221 20.56 -7.00 -4.39
N THR A 222 19.49 -6.32 -3.98
CA THR A 222 19.14 -6.07 -2.58
C THR A 222 17.64 -6.31 -2.41
N SER A 223 17.18 -6.71 -1.22
CA SER A 223 15.73 -6.84 -1.01
C SER A 223 15.03 -5.49 -1.22
N PHE A 224 13.80 -5.52 -1.70
CA PHE A 224 12.98 -4.34 -1.98
C PHE A 224 12.79 -3.54 -0.68
N LYS A 225 12.58 -4.23 0.43
CA LYS A 225 12.53 -3.63 1.77
C LYS A 225 13.81 -2.90 2.11
N GLY A 226 14.97 -3.55 1.91
CA GLY A 226 16.27 -2.94 2.22
C GLY A 226 16.57 -1.73 1.33
N TYR A 227 16.27 -1.85 0.03
CA TYR A 227 16.49 -0.78 -0.93
C TYR A 227 15.56 0.43 -0.66
N SER A 228 14.25 0.20 -0.53
CA SER A 228 13.28 1.25 -0.19
C SER A 228 13.58 1.87 1.19
N LYS A 229 14.00 1.08 2.17
CA LYS A 229 14.40 1.60 3.48
C LYS A 229 15.57 2.57 3.38
N LYS A 230 16.67 2.12 2.76
CA LYS A 230 17.89 2.90 2.62
C LYS A 230 17.70 4.17 1.79
N HIS A 231 16.91 4.10 0.72
CA HIS A 231 16.83 5.17 -0.27
C HIS A 231 15.61 6.09 -0.12
N ILE A 232 14.52 5.62 0.51
CA ILE A 232 13.27 6.38 0.66
C ILE A 232 12.93 6.59 2.14
N ILE A 233 12.75 5.53 2.93
CA ILE A 233 12.22 5.62 4.31
C ILE A 233 13.18 6.37 5.24
N ASP A 234 14.45 5.97 5.28
CA ASP A 234 15.45 6.56 6.18
C ASP A 234 15.79 8.01 5.82
N PRO A 235 16.03 8.37 4.54
CA PRO A 235 16.29 9.76 4.16
C PRO A 235 15.11 10.71 4.41
N LEU A 236 13.87 10.21 4.35
CA LEU A 236 12.67 10.98 4.69
C LEU A 236 12.39 11.03 6.20
N GLY A 237 13.16 10.31 7.02
CA GLY A 237 12.99 10.28 8.47
C GLY A 237 11.71 9.59 8.94
N LEU A 238 11.18 8.64 8.15
CA LEU A 238 9.94 7.92 8.44
C LEU A 238 10.15 6.82 9.48
N LYS A 239 10.39 7.21 10.74
CA LYS A 239 10.83 6.32 11.84
C LYS A 239 9.81 5.24 12.23
N ASN A 240 8.52 5.49 12.00
CA ASN A 240 7.42 4.59 12.37
C ASN A 240 6.81 3.94 11.12
N THR A 241 7.62 3.67 10.10
CA THR A 241 7.18 3.08 8.82
C THR A 241 8.08 1.88 8.49
N SER A 242 7.47 0.72 8.31
CA SER A 242 8.18 -0.49 7.88
C SER A 242 7.27 -1.40 7.04
N TRP A 243 7.89 -2.24 6.22
CA TRP A 243 7.25 -3.36 5.54
C TRP A 243 7.09 -4.59 6.44
N ASN A 244 7.79 -4.63 7.58
CA ASN A 244 7.69 -5.72 8.56
C ASN A 244 7.13 -5.20 9.88
N VAL A 245 6.06 -5.85 10.36
CA VAL A 245 5.42 -5.52 11.63
C VAL A 245 6.34 -5.70 12.84
N ALA A 246 7.33 -6.59 12.74
CA ALA A 246 8.29 -6.85 13.82
C ALA A 246 9.25 -5.67 14.07
N ASP A 247 9.40 -4.77 13.10
CA ASP A 247 10.27 -3.58 13.23
C ASP A 247 9.57 -2.40 13.94
N LEU A 248 8.28 -2.55 14.26
CA LEU A 248 7.42 -1.46 14.74
C LEU A 248 7.06 -1.65 16.22
N ASP A 249 6.82 -0.56 16.93
CA ASP A 249 6.33 -0.63 18.31
C ASP A 249 4.89 -1.15 18.32
N SER A 250 4.72 -2.40 18.78
CA SER A 250 3.43 -3.07 18.82
C SER A 250 2.40 -2.33 19.68
N ARG A 251 2.82 -1.49 20.63
CA ARG A 251 1.94 -0.69 21.48
C ARG A 251 1.31 0.49 20.73
N GLN A 252 1.94 0.92 19.64
CA GLN A 252 1.44 2.01 18.79
C GLN A 252 0.62 1.49 17.61
N ARG A 253 0.57 0.17 17.39
CA ARG A 253 -0.13 -0.42 16.26
C ARG A 253 -1.63 -0.49 16.51
N SER A 254 -2.43 0.05 15.60
CA SER A 254 -3.88 -0.07 15.66
C SER A 254 -4.32 -1.52 15.50
N THR A 255 -5.28 -1.95 16.31
CA THR A 255 -5.99 -3.21 16.10
C THR A 255 -6.85 -3.09 14.83
N LEU A 256 -6.77 -4.09 13.95
CA LEU A 256 -7.71 -4.18 12.84
C LEU A 256 -9.08 -4.55 13.42
N TYR A 257 -10.08 -3.72 13.18
CA TYR A 257 -11.47 -4.06 13.46
C TYR A 257 -12.09 -4.51 12.16
N SER A 258 -12.20 -5.81 12.00
CA SER A 258 -13.10 -6.39 11.04
C SER A 258 -14.17 -7.16 11.81
N THR A 259 -15.26 -7.51 11.14
CA THR A 259 -16.11 -8.64 11.56
C THR A 259 -15.29 -9.92 11.71
N LEU A 260 -14.10 -9.95 11.11
CA LEU A 260 -13.03 -10.93 11.25
C LEU A 260 -11.98 -10.45 12.28
N ASP A 261 -11.56 -11.30 13.21
CA ASP A 261 -10.23 -11.19 13.83
C ASP A 261 -9.19 -11.67 12.79
N CYS A 262 -8.96 -10.90 11.72
CA CYS A 262 -8.08 -11.29 10.61
C CYS A 262 -6.65 -10.73 10.73
N VAL A 263 -5.66 -11.60 10.60
CA VAL A 263 -4.24 -11.27 10.45
C VAL A 263 -3.94 -11.09 8.96
N ILE A 264 -3.43 -9.92 8.57
CA ILE A 264 -2.95 -9.65 7.20
C ILE A 264 -1.42 -9.76 7.17
N LEU A 265 -0.91 -10.32 6.07
CA LEU A 265 0.40 -10.93 5.86
C LEU A 265 1.66 -10.16 6.26
N CYS A 266 2.64 -10.97 6.65
CA CYS A 266 4.06 -10.75 6.46
C CYS A 266 4.35 -10.55 4.96
N ILE A 267 4.86 -9.37 4.61
CA ILE A 267 5.89 -9.32 3.58
C ILE A 267 7.14 -9.81 4.33
N ASP A 268 7.84 -10.83 3.84
CA ASP A 268 9.18 -11.26 4.33
C ASP A 268 10.31 -10.50 3.64
#